data_AF-A0A925V3R1-F1
#
_entry.id   AF-A0A925V3R1-F1
#
_cell.length_a   1.000
_cell.length_b   1.000
_cell.length_c   1.000
_cell.angle_alpha   90.00
_cell.angle_beta   90.00
_cell.angle_gamma   90.00
#
_symmetry.space_group_name_H-M   'P 1'
#
loop_
_entity.id
_entity.type
_entity.pdbx_description
1 polymer ?
#
loop_
_entity_poly.entity_id
_entity_poly.type
_entity_poly.pdbx_seq_one_letter_code
_entity_poly.pdbx_strand_id
1 'polypeptide(L)'
;RAAFERGLAVLCDRGAVLVDVELPHFELAIATYYVLCTAEAASNLARYDGVRYGPRATADSLVASYEATRSAGFGAEVKRRILLGTFVLRKDSYAAYYGRAQRVRTLIARDYEHAFASCDVIASPTSPVPAFGLGERTADPLAMYLGDVFTVGANLAGLPAISIPCGFTAPAPRLPIGLQLVGPRWREDIVLAAAAAHEDATAWHREHPPEPTETTPGVVAIP
;
A
#
# COMPACT_ATOMS: atom_id res chain seq x y z
N ARG A 1 4.48 -16.24 7.27
CA ARG A 1 4.15 -16.60 8.69
C ARG A 1 5.39 -16.81 9.55
N ALA A 2 6.20 -17.85 9.35
CA ALA A 2 7.34 -18.13 10.24
C ALA A 2 8.34 -16.97 10.40
N ALA A 3 8.61 -16.19 9.34
CA ALA A 3 9.46 -14.99 9.45
C ALA A 3 8.83 -13.88 10.30
N PHE A 4 7.51 -13.69 10.21
CA PHE A 4 6.78 -12.74 11.05
C PHE A 4 6.84 -13.12 12.53
N GLU A 5 6.58 -14.39 12.86
CA GLU A 5 6.68 -14.89 14.23
C GLU A 5 8.09 -14.73 14.82
N ARG A 6 9.14 -14.93 14.00
CA ARG A 6 10.52 -14.64 14.41
C ARG A 6 10.78 -13.15 14.64
N GLY A 7 10.25 -12.28 13.77
CA GLY A 7 10.35 -10.83 13.96
C GLY A 7 9.68 -10.35 15.26
N LEU A 8 8.53 -10.94 15.62
CA LEU A 8 7.88 -10.69 16.90
C LEU A 8 8.74 -11.19 18.08
N ALA A 9 9.31 -12.39 17.97
CA ALA A 9 10.19 -12.94 19.00
C ALA A 9 11.41 -12.05 19.26
N VAL A 10 12.03 -11.50 18.21
CA VAL A 10 13.13 -10.53 18.34
C VAL A 10 12.71 -9.31 19.16
N LEU A 11 11.52 -8.76 18.93
CA LEU A 11 11.01 -7.64 19.73
C LEU A 11 10.75 -8.04 21.19
N CYS A 12 10.26 -9.26 21.43
CA CYS A 12 10.04 -9.77 22.79
C CYS A 12 11.37 -9.93 23.56
N ASP A 13 12.42 -10.43 22.91
CA ASP A 13 13.77 -10.55 23.48
C ASP A 13 14.36 -9.17 23.84
N ARG A 14 13.85 -8.10 23.21
CA ARG A 14 14.20 -6.70 23.49
C ARG A 14 13.28 -6.04 24.52
N GLY A 15 12.36 -6.79 25.13
CA GLY A 15 11.50 -6.35 26.23
C GLY A 15 10.07 -5.99 25.83
N ALA A 16 9.67 -6.19 24.57
CA ALA A 16 8.27 -6.03 24.18
C ALA A 16 7.39 -7.15 24.74
N VAL A 17 6.11 -6.85 24.95
CA VAL A 17 5.09 -7.84 25.35
C VAL A 17 4.07 -7.96 24.23
N LEU A 18 3.77 -9.19 23.81
CA LEU A 18 2.72 -9.44 22.85
C LEU A 18 1.36 -9.39 23.53
N VAL A 19 0.46 -8.63 22.93
CA VAL A 19 -0.94 -8.54 23.32
C VAL A 19 -1.80 -8.73 22.08
N ASP A 20 -2.87 -9.51 22.21
CA ASP A 20 -3.83 -9.66 21.14
C ASP A 20 -4.72 -8.42 21.04
N VAL A 21 -4.94 -7.95 19.82
CA VAL A 21 -5.82 -6.81 19.53
C VAL A 21 -6.85 -7.20 18.48
N GLU A 22 -8.04 -6.61 18.56
CA GLU A 22 -9.11 -6.85 17.60
C GLU A 22 -9.27 -5.65 16.66
N LEU A 23 -9.39 -5.94 15.36
CA LEU A 23 -9.74 -4.97 14.34
C LEU A 23 -11.00 -5.46 13.59
N PRO A 24 -12.22 -5.33 14.17
CA PRO A 24 -13.44 -5.95 13.66
C PRO A 24 -13.79 -5.59 12.20
N HIS A 25 -13.38 -4.42 11.71
CA HIS A 25 -13.68 -3.94 10.37
C HIS A 25 -12.50 -4.11 9.40
N PHE A 26 -11.45 -4.84 9.78
CA PHE A 26 -10.24 -5.01 8.98
C PHE A 26 -10.52 -5.57 7.57
N GLU A 27 -11.43 -6.53 7.45
CA GLU A 27 -11.80 -7.14 6.15
C GLU A 27 -12.41 -6.12 5.16
N LEU A 28 -12.98 -5.02 5.67
CA LEU A 28 -13.58 -3.97 4.85
C LEU A 28 -12.55 -2.94 4.36
N ALA A 29 -11.30 -2.99 4.83
CA ALA A 29 -10.29 -1.97 4.55
C ALA A 29 -9.96 -1.87 3.07
N ILE A 30 -9.76 -3.00 2.37
CA ILE A 30 -9.46 -3.00 0.94
C ILE A 30 -10.60 -2.41 0.12
N ALA A 31 -11.83 -2.88 0.33
CA ALA A 31 -13.00 -2.36 -0.39
C ALA A 31 -13.19 -0.85 -0.13
N THR A 32 -13.03 -0.42 1.12
CA THR A 32 -13.11 0.99 1.51
C THR A 32 -12.04 1.83 0.81
N TYR A 33 -10.79 1.38 0.85
CA TYR A 33 -9.66 2.06 0.23
C TYR A 33 -9.85 2.24 -1.26
N TYR A 34 -10.23 1.20 -2.00
CA TYR A 34 -10.37 1.29 -3.44
C TYR A 34 -11.55 2.18 -3.88
N VAL A 35 -12.63 2.29 -3.11
CA VAL A 35 -13.69 3.28 -3.38
C VAL A 35 -13.17 4.71 -3.18
N LEU A 36 -12.51 4.99 -2.06
CA LEU A 36 -12.04 6.34 -1.74
C LEU A 36 -10.89 6.78 -2.65
N CYS A 37 -9.87 5.94 -2.78
CA CYS A 37 -8.67 6.20 -3.57
C CYS A 37 -9.02 6.47 -5.04
N THR A 38 -9.91 5.69 -5.64
CA THR A 38 -10.28 5.89 -7.05
C THR A 38 -11.11 7.14 -7.26
N ALA A 39 -12.04 7.45 -6.36
CA ALA A 39 -12.80 8.70 -6.37
C ALA A 39 -11.88 9.93 -6.32
N GLU A 40 -10.95 9.94 -5.35
CA GLU A 40 -10.00 11.03 -5.17
C GLU A 40 -9.00 11.11 -6.33
N ALA A 41 -8.53 9.98 -6.84
CA ALA A 41 -7.68 9.94 -8.03
C ALA A 41 -8.39 10.54 -9.25
N ALA A 42 -9.65 10.19 -9.50
CA ALA A 42 -10.42 10.74 -10.62
C ALA A 42 -10.49 12.28 -10.57
N SER A 43 -10.77 12.84 -9.38
CA SER A 43 -10.78 14.29 -9.17
C SER A 43 -9.39 14.91 -9.31
N ASN A 44 -8.38 14.34 -8.65
CA ASN A 44 -7.02 14.86 -8.66
C ASN A 44 -6.39 14.83 -10.05
N LEU A 45 -6.66 13.79 -10.85
CA LEU A 45 -6.13 13.63 -12.21
C LEU A 45 -6.93 14.41 -13.26
N ALA A 46 -8.03 15.06 -12.90
CA ALA A 46 -8.78 15.91 -13.84
C ALA A 46 -7.95 17.09 -14.36
N ARG A 47 -6.93 17.52 -13.61
CA ARG A 47 -6.01 18.62 -13.98
C ARG A 47 -5.11 18.31 -15.20
N TYR A 48 -4.94 17.04 -15.54
CA TYR A 48 -4.11 16.61 -16.67
C TYR A 48 -4.96 16.63 -17.94
N ASP A 49 -4.94 17.79 -18.60
CA ASP A 49 -5.78 18.13 -19.75
C ASP A 49 -4.98 18.61 -20.97
N GLY A 50 -3.66 18.79 -20.84
CA GLY A 50 -2.78 19.28 -21.90
C GLY A 50 -2.91 20.79 -22.19
N VAL A 51 -3.61 21.55 -21.34
CA VAL A 51 -3.81 23.01 -21.55
C VAL A 51 -2.61 23.81 -21.03
N ARG A 52 -2.25 23.56 -19.77
CA ARG A 52 -1.22 24.35 -19.07
C ARG A 52 0.16 23.73 -19.14
N TYR A 53 0.24 22.40 -19.17
CA TYR A 53 1.48 21.65 -19.10
C TYR A 53 1.28 20.21 -19.60
N GLY A 54 2.40 19.55 -19.88
CA GLY A 54 2.44 18.15 -20.28
C GLY A 54 2.10 17.91 -21.75
N PRO A 55 1.94 16.64 -22.15
CA PRO A 55 1.58 16.27 -23.52
C PRO A 55 0.23 16.86 -23.92
N ARG A 56 0.10 17.23 -25.20
CA ARG A 56 -1.14 17.71 -25.78
C ARG A 56 -1.34 17.11 -27.16
N ALA A 57 -2.47 16.45 -27.36
CA ALA A 57 -2.95 16.06 -28.67
C ALA A 57 -3.82 17.19 -29.25
N THR A 58 -3.53 17.60 -30.49
CA THR A 58 -4.35 18.60 -31.21
C THR A 58 -5.47 17.89 -31.96
N ALA A 59 -6.68 18.43 -31.90
CA ALA A 59 -7.86 17.90 -32.59
C ALA A 59 -8.82 19.06 -32.95
N ASP A 60 -9.88 18.74 -33.70
CA ASP A 60 -10.81 19.72 -34.27
C ASP A 60 -11.67 20.46 -33.24
N SER A 61 -11.70 19.98 -31.99
CA SER A 61 -12.40 20.66 -30.88
C SER A 61 -11.64 20.51 -29.57
N LEU A 62 -11.95 21.38 -28.60
CA LEU A 62 -11.37 21.31 -27.26
C LEU A 62 -11.69 19.98 -26.57
N VAL A 63 -12.93 19.49 -26.71
CA VAL A 63 -13.36 18.21 -26.13
C VAL A 63 -12.56 17.06 -26.76
N ALA A 64 -12.44 17.03 -28.08
CA ALA A 64 -11.65 16.01 -28.77
C ALA A 64 -10.16 16.08 -28.38
N SER A 65 -9.62 17.27 -28.17
CA SER A 65 -8.24 17.47 -27.70
C SER A 65 -8.05 16.90 -26.28
N TYR A 66 -9.01 17.10 -25.37
CA TYR A 66 -8.98 16.48 -24.04
C TYR A 66 -9.05 14.96 -24.09
N GLU A 67 -10.00 14.41 -24.84
CA GLU A 67 -10.19 12.97 -24.97
C GLU A 67 -8.96 12.30 -25.57
N ALA A 68 -8.42 12.84 -26.67
CA ALA A 68 -7.21 12.33 -27.30
C ALA A 68 -5.99 12.42 -26.39
N THR A 69 -5.79 13.57 -25.73
CA THR A 69 -4.64 13.79 -24.83
C THR A 69 -4.67 12.81 -23.66
N ARG A 70 -5.81 12.67 -22.98
CA ARG A 70 -5.95 11.80 -21.81
C ARG A 70 -5.94 10.32 -22.20
N SER A 71 -6.50 9.98 -23.37
CA SER A 71 -6.50 8.62 -23.87
C SER A 71 -5.11 8.15 -24.27
N ALA A 72 -4.29 9.01 -24.86
CA ALA A 72 -2.89 8.66 -25.17
C ALA A 72 -2.00 8.71 -23.92
N GLY A 73 -2.22 9.66 -23.01
CA GLY A 73 -1.34 9.91 -21.87
C GLY A 73 -1.50 8.95 -20.69
N PHE A 74 -2.70 8.42 -20.44
CA PHE A 74 -2.92 7.51 -19.30
C PHE A 74 -2.82 6.04 -19.68
N GLY A 75 -2.08 5.28 -18.86
CA GLY A 75 -2.06 3.82 -18.90
C GLY A 75 -3.41 3.19 -18.50
N ALA A 76 -3.55 1.89 -18.77
CA ALA A 76 -4.79 1.15 -18.55
C ALA A 76 -5.28 1.20 -17.09
N GLU A 77 -4.38 1.05 -16.11
CA GLU A 77 -4.72 1.09 -14.69
C GLU A 77 -5.26 2.46 -14.27
N VAL A 78 -4.61 3.54 -14.70
CA VAL A 78 -5.03 4.91 -14.40
C VAL A 78 -6.42 5.19 -14.99
N LYS A 79 -6.65 4.80 -16.26
CA LYS A 79 -7.97 4.92 -16.89
C LYS A 79 -9.04 4.16 -16.12
N ARG A 80 -8.76 2.92 -15.70
CA ARG A 80 -9.70 2.10 -14.90
C ARG A 80 -10.08 2.81 -13.60
N ARG A 81 -9.12 3.38 -12.89
CA ARG A 81 -9.36 4.14 -11.65
C ARG A 81 -10.14 5.41 -11.88
N ILE A 82 -9.86 6.16 -12.95
CA ILE A 82 -10.63 7.36 -13.31
C ILE A 82 -12.09 6.99 -13.61
N LEU A 83 -12.33 5.93 -14.39
CA LEU A 83 -13.69 5.47 -14.71
C LEU A 83 -14.46 5.03 -13.46
N LEU A 84 -13.84 4.23 -12.58
CA LEU A 84 -14.48 3.82 -11.33
C LEU A 84 -14.74 5.02 -10.40
N GLY A 85 -13.75 5.89 -10.26
CA GLY A 85 -13.83 7.09 -9.42
C GLY A 85 -14.91 8.05 -9.86
N THR A 86 -15.00 8.31 -11.17
CA THR A 86 -16.08 9.15 -11.73
C THR A 86 -17.45 8.51 -11.52
N PHE A 87 -17.58 7.18 -11.65
CA PHE A 87 -18.82 6.47 -11.38
C PHE A 87 -19.28 6.62 -9.91
N VAL A 88 -18.41 6.35 -8.93
CA VAL A 88 -18.78 6.40 -7.51
C VAL A 88 -19.08 7.81 -7.00
N LEU A 89 -18.62 8.85 -7.71
CA LEU A 89 -18.87 10.25 -7.40
C LEU A 89 -20.15 10.81 -8.04
N ARG A 90 -20.83 10.06 -8.92
CA ARG A 90 -22.11 10.50 -9.49
C ARG A 90 -23.17 10.70 -8.40
N LYS A 91 -24.05 11.67 -8.59
CA LYS A 91 -25.12 12.03 -7.63
C LYS A 91 -25.96 10.83 -7.18
N ASP A 92 -26.27 9.93 -8.10
CA ASP A 92 -27.10 8.73 -7.89
C ASP A 92 -26.36 7.62 -7.11
N SER A 93 -25.03 7.57 -7.19
CA SER A 93 -24.19 6.51 -6.62
C SER A 93 -23.42 6.96 -5.37
N TYR A 94 -23.24 8.27 -5.16
CA TYR A 94 -22.39 8.84 -4.11
C TYR A 94 -22.71 8.31 -2.70
N ALA A 95 -23.97 8.36 -2.28
CA ALA A 95 -24.36 7.96 -0.93
C ALA A 95 -24.15 6.46 -0.67
N ALA A 96 -24.31 5.64 -1.71
CA ALA A 96 -24.18 4.18 -1.65
C ALA A 96 -22.71 3.73 -1.63
N TYR A 97 -21.84 4.44 -2.33
CA TYR A 97 -20.41 4.11 -2.45
C TYR A 97 -19.53 5.04 -1.62
N TYR A 98 -19.19 6.23 -2.13
CA TYR A 98 -18.21 7.12 -1.49
C TYR A 98 -18.63 7.53 -0.07
N GLY A 99 -19.88 7.93 0.11
CA GLY A 99 -20.42 8.29 1.43
C GLY A 99 -20.43 7.12 2.42
N ARG A 100 -20.68 5.89 1.94
CA ARG A 100 -20.61 4.68 2.77
C ARG A 100 -19.17 4.33 3.13
N ALA A 101 -18.26 4.40 2.17
CA ALA A 101 -16.84 4.15 2.38
C ALA A 101 -16.23 5.14 3.40
N GLN A 102 -16.60 6.42 3.36
CA GLN A 102 -16.16 7.39 4.38
C GLN A 102 -16.64 7.02 5.81
N ARG A 103 -17.86 6.48 5.95
CA ARG A 103 -18.35 5.98 7.24
C ARG A 103 -17.58 4.74 7.70
N VAL A 104 -17.34 3.78 6.81
CA VAL A 104 -16.55 2.57 7.13
C VAL A 104 -15.11 2.93 7.48
N ARG A 105 -14.48 3.88 6.77
CA ARG A 105 -13.17 4.43 7.13
C ARG A 105 -13.13 4.93 8.58
N THR A 106 -14.21 5.57 9.04
CA THR A 106 -14.32 6.03 10.44
C THR A 106 -14.38 4.85 11.42
N LEU A 107 -15.07 3.76 11.06
CA LEU A 107 -15.09 2.55 11.89
C LEU A 107 -13.70 1.90 11.97
N ILE A 108 -13.00 1.78 10.84
CA ILE A 108 -11.63 1.26 10.80
C ILE A 108 -10.69 2.13 11.66
N ALA A 109 -10.79 3.45 11.58
CA ALA A 109 -9.98 4.34 12.42
C ALA A 109 -10.23 4.12 13.92
N ARG A 110 -11.49 3.92 14.31
CA ARG A 110 -11.88 3.61 15.70
C ARG A 110 -11.36 2.26 16.18
N ASP A 111 -11.31 1.25 15.31
CA ASP A 111 -10.73 -0.05 15.66
C ASP A 111 -9.25 0.10 16.07
N TYR A 112 -8.48 0.86 15.29
CA TYR A 112 -7.10 1.19 15.65
C TYR A 112 -6.99 2.00 16.95
N GLU A 113 -7.84 3.03 17.13
CA GLU A 113 -7.88 3.80 18.37
C GLU A 113 -8.16 2.93 19.60
N HIS A 114 -9.09 1.97 19.50
CA HIS A 114 -9.36 1.01 20.57
C HIS A 114 -8.19 0.05 20.80
N ALA A 115 -7.56 -0.45 19.73
CA ALA A 115 -6.39 -1.33 19.86
C ALA A 115 -5.22 -0.62 20.56
N PHE A 116 -4.98 0.66 20.27
CA PHE A 116 -3.94 1.44 20.94
C PHE A 116 -4.23 1.75 22.42
N ALA A 117 -5.42 1.42 22.93
CA ALA A 117 -5.68 1.45 24.37
C ALA A 117 -5.00 0.28 25.12
N SER A 118 -4.63 -0.79 24.42
CA SER A 118 -3.95 -1.97 24.99
C SER A 118 -2.53 -2.19 24.47
N CYS A 119 -2.09 -1.47 23.43
CA CYS A 119 -0.75 -1.60 22.88
C CYS A 119 -0.16 -0.26 22.40
N ASP A 120 1.17 -0.18 22.31
CA ASP A 120 1.88 1.00 21.79
C ASP A 120 2.11 0.92 20.27
N VAL A 121 2.19 -0.29 19.72
CA VAL A 121 2.45 -0.58 18.31
C VAL A 121 1.67 -1.83 17.91
N ILE A 122 1.09 -1.81 16.71
CA ILE A 122 0.44 -2.97 16.10
C ILE A 122 1.38 -3.54 15.04
N ALA A 123 1.63 -4.85 15.11
CA ALA A 123 2.52 -5.56 14.21
C ALA A 123 1.74 -6.45 13.24
N SER A 124 2.14 -6.44 11.97
CA SER A 124 1.62 -7.36 10.94
C SER A 124 2.72 -7.72 9.94
N PRO A 125 2.56 -8.75 9.09
CA PRO A 125 3.32 -8.81 7.85
C PRO A 125 3.07 -7.55 7.02
N THR A 126 4.08 -7.04 6.32
CA THR A 126 3.85 -5.93 5.37
C THR A 126 3.07 -6.40 4.14
N SER A 127 3.36 -7.62 3.68
CA SER A 127 2.72 -8.23 2.52
C SER A 127 2.25 -9.64 2.88
N PRO A 128 1.11 -10.11 2.35
CA PRO A 128 0.65 -11.49 2.54
C PRO A 128 1.52 -12.52 1.78
N VAL A 129 2.27 -12.08 0.78
CA VAL A 129 3.13 -12.93 -0.06
C VAL A 129 4.52 -12.33 -0.25
N PRO A 130 5.54 -13.15 -0.57
CA PRO A 130 6.82 -12.66 -1.08
C PRO A 130 6.66 -11.94 -2.43
N ALA A 131 7.75 -11.33 -2.89
CA ALA A 131 7.81 -10.76 -4.23
C ALA A 131 7.44 -11.83 -5.29
N PHE A 132 6.61 -11.44 -6.25
CA PHE A 132 6.15 -12.28 -7.35
C PHE A 132 6.82 -11.84 -8.66
N GLY A 133 6.85 -12.74 -9.64
CA GLY A 133 7.48 -12.50 -10.94
C GLY A 133 6.77 -11.43 -11.78
N LEU A 134 7.49 -10.87 -12.76
CA LEU A 134 6.93 -9.92 -13.71
C LEU A 134 5.78 -10.57 -14.51
N GLY A 135 4.64 -9.90 -14.57
CA GLY A 135 3.46 -10.40 -15.30
C GLY A 135 2.59 -11.39 -14.52
N GLU A 136 3.01 -11.88 -13.34
CA GLU A 136 2.25 -12.91 -12.60
C GLU A 136 0.88 -12.43 -12.10
N ARG A 137 0.68 -11.12 -11.94
CA ARG A 137 -0.56 -10.53 -11.41
C ARG A 137 -1.22 -9.50 -12.33
N THR A 138 -0.87 -9.50 -13.63
CA THR A 138 -1.43 -8.51 -14.57
C THR A 138 -2.80 -8.89 -15.12
N ALA A 139 -3.18 -10.18 -15.05
CA ALA A 139 -4.45 -10.67 -15.58
C ALA A 139 -5.65 -10.39 -14.65
N ASP A 140 -5.42 -10.38 -13.33
CA ASP A 140 -6.44 -10.09 -12.33
C ASP A 140 -6.03 -8.89 -11.46
N PRO A 141 -6.61 -7.69 -11.72
CA PRO A 141 -6.37 -6.51 -10.89
C PRO A 141 -6.72 -6.71 -9.42
N LEU A 142 -7.70 -7.57 -9.08
CA LEU A 142 -8.10 -7.80 -7.69
C LEU A 142 -7.02 -8.57 -6.91
N ALA A 143 -6.36 -9.54 -7.54
CA ALA A 143 -5.22 -10.24 -6.95
C ALA A 143 -4.05 -9.29 -6.63
N MET A 144 -3.87 -8.22 -7.42
CA MET A 144 -2.90 -7.17 -7.12
C MET A 144 -3.33 -6.36 -5.90
N TYR A 145 -4.61 -5.99 -5.80
CA TYR A 145 -5.16 -5.19 -4.71
C TYR A 145 -5.08 -5.89 -3.36
N LEU A 146 -5.28 -7.20 -3.32
CA LEU A 146 -5.13 -8.01 -2.10
C LEU A 146 -3.69 -8.03 -1.56
N GLY A 147 -2.70 -7.63 -2.35
CA GLY A 147 -1.33 -7.41 -1.87
C GLY A 147 -1.25 -6.35 -0.77
N ASP A 148 -2.17 -5.38 -0.79
CA ASP A 148 -2.17 -4.25 0.14
C ASP A 148 -3.00 -4.51 1.41
N VAL A 149 -3.45 -5.75 1.64
CA VAL A 149 -4.40 -6.08 2.73
C VAL A 149 -3.95 -5.59 4.10
N PHE A 150 -2.64 -5.62 4.37
CA PHE A 150 -2.07 -5.16 5.64
C PHE A 150 -1.72 -3.68 5.67
N THR A 151 -1.57 -3.02 4.52
CA THR A 151 -1.02 -1.64 4.45
C THR A 151 -2.10 -0.57 4.40
N VAL A 152 -3.21 -0.83 3.70
CA VAL A 152 -4.27 0.19 3.51
C VAL A 152 -4.95 0.65 4.80
N GLY A 153 -4.97 -0.21 5.83
CA GLY A 153 -5.58 0.10 7.13
C GLY A 153 -4.96 1.33 7.77
N ALA A 154 -3.63 1.40 7.80
CA ALA A 154 -2.90 2.55 8.32
C ALA A 154 -3.17 3.83 7.51
N ASN A 155 -3.28 3.74 6.18
CA ASN A 155 -3.62 4.90 5.34
C ASN A 155 -5.03 5.43 5.63
N LEU A 156 -6.01 4.52 5.74
CA LEU A 156 -7.40 4.87 6.04
C LEU A 156 -7.54 5.54 7.40
N ALA A 157 -6.87 4.99 8.42
CA ALA A 157 -6.84 5.54 9.76
C ALA A 157 -5.93 6.79 9.90
N GLY A 158 -5.04 7.04 8.92
CA GLY A 158 -4.09 8.15 8.92
C GLY A 158 -3.03 8.01 10.01
N LEU A 159 -2.42 6.82 10.09
CA LEU A 159 -1.45 6.41 11.10
C LEU A 159 -0.03 6.29 10.52
N PRO A 160 1.02 6.55 11.31
CA PRO A 160 2.38 6.22 10.92
C PRO A 160 2.59 4.70 10.89
N ALA A 161 3.26 4.23 9.84
CA ALA A 161 3.65 2.83 9.69
C ALA A 161 5.03 2.72 9.06
N ILE A 162 5.81 1.75 9.50
CA ILE A 162 7.12 1.39 8.91
C ILE A 162 7.13 -0.08 8.53
N SER A 163 7.81 -0.41 7.43
CA SER A 163 8.13 -1.79 7.06
C SER A 163 9.62 -2.02 7.25
N ILE A 164 9.98 -2.94 8.13
CA ILE A 164 11.37 -3.36 8.37
C ILE A 164 11.60 -4.80 7.92
N PRO A 165 12.82 -5.17 7.47
CA PRO A 165 13.12 -6.55 7.12
C PRO A 165 13.02 -7.47 8.35
N CYS A 166 12.34 -8.62 8.22
CA CYS A 166 12.24 -9.63 9.29
C CYS A 166 12.65 -11.04 8.85
N GLY A 167 13.29 -11.14 7.69
CA GLY A 167 13.90 -12.37 7.19
C GLY A 167 13.69 -12.58 5.69
N PHE A 168 13.84 -13.83 5.27
CA PHE A 168 13.77 -14.23 3.87
C PHE A 168 12.93 -15.51 3.69
N THR A 169 12.44 -15.72 2.46
CA THR A 169 11.85 -17.00 2.04
C THR A 169 12.89 -18.13 1.99
N ALA A 170 12.43 -19.39 2.13
CA ALA A 170 13.25 -20.59 1.99
C ALA A 170 12.52 -21.68 1.16
N PRO A 171 13.20 -22.43 0.25
CA PRO A 171 14.47 -22.12 -0.42
C PRO A 171 14.23 -21.26 -1.69
N ALA A 172 15.21 -21.16 -2.59
CA ALA A 172 15.29 -20.15 -3.66
C ALA A 172 14.00 -19.92 -4.49
N PRO A 173 13.69 -18.67 -4.88
CA PRO A 173 14.49 -17.46 -4.66
C PRO A 173 14.43 -16.98 -3.20
N ARG A 174 15.57 -16.48 -2.70
CA ARG A 174 15.70 -15.88 -1.37
C ARG A 174 15.18 -14.45 -1.44
N LEU A 175 13.92 -14.25 -1.08
CA LEU A 175 13.21 -12.97 -1.20
C LEU A 175 13.02 -12.33 0.18
N PRO A 176 13.25 -11.02 0.34
CA PRO A 176 13.01 -10.32 1.60
C PRO A 176 11.55 -10.41 2.06
N ILE A 177 11.35 -10.48 3.37
CA ILE A 177 10.04 -10.44 4.03
C ILE A 177 10.00 -9.24 4.97
N GLY A 178 8.93 -8.45 4.90
CA GLY A 178 8.71 -7.27 5.74
C GLY A 178 7.84 -7.54 6.96
N LEU A 179 8.24 -6.98 8.10
CA LEU A 179 7.43 -6.76 9.29
C LEU A 179 6.96 -5.29 9.28
N GLN A 180 5.65 -5.10 9.29
CA GLN A 180 5.05 -3.78 9.42
C GLN A 180 4.78 -3.49 10.90
N LEU A 181 5.15 -2.28 11.32
CA LEU A 181 4.85 -1.73 12.64
C LEU A 181 4.04 -0.45 12.45
N VAL A 182 2.82 -0.41 13.01
CA VAL A 182 1.90 0.72 12.94
C VAL A 182 1.77 1.34 14.33
N GLY A 183 1.97 2.65 14.43
CA GLY A 183 1.86 3.39 15.69
C GLY A 183 0.65 4.32 15.73
N PRO A 184 0.35 4.90 16.91
CA PRO A 184 -0.65 5.93 17.05
C PRO A 184 -0.31 7.18 16.22
N ARG A 185 -1.32 7.98 15.91
CA ARG A 185 -1.15 9.24 15.19
C ARG A 185 -0.10 10.14 15.87
N TRP A 186 0.85 10.64 15.09
CA TRP A 186 1.96 11.51 15.55
C TRP A 186 2.96 10.83 16.51
N ARG A 187 2.99 9.50 16.54
CA ARG A 187 3.92 8.71 17.35
C ARG A 187 4.94 7.94 16.53
N GLU A 188 5.48 8.59 15.50
CA GLU A 188 6.60 8.07 14.71
C GLU A 188 7.81 7.75 15.60
N ASP A 189 7.98 8.46 16.72
CA ASP A 189 9.02 8.21 17.73
C ASP A 189 8.97 6.77 18.25
N ILE A 190 7.79 6.26 18.62
CA ILE A 190 7.64 4.86 19.10
C ILE A 190 7.88 3.88 17.95
N VAL A 191 7.32 4.16 16.78
CA VAL A 191 7.45 3.28 15.59
C VAL A 191 8.92 3.12 15.20
N LEU A 192 9.67 4.23 15.18
CA LEU A 192 11.11 4.23 14.89
C LEU A 192 11.93 3.60 16.01
N ALA A 193 11.57 3.80 17.28
CA ALA A 193 12.25 3.16 18.40
C ALA A 193 12.09 1.62 18.36
N ALA A 194 10.89 1.12 18.08
CA ALA A 194 10.62 -0.31 17.91
C ALA A 194 11.37 -0.88 16.70
N ALA A 195 11.39 -0.15 15.58
CA ALA A 195 12.15 -0.52 14.39
C ALA A 195 13.67 -0.61 14.67
N ALA A 196 14.24 0.40 15.33
CA ALA A 196 15.65 0.42 15.71
C ALA A 196 16.00 -0.72 16.65
N ALA A 197 15.16 -1.01 17.66
CA ALA A 197 15.38 -2.12 18.58
C ALA A 197 15.45 -3.48 17.87
N HIS A 198 14.61 -3.69 16.84
CA HIS A 198 14.63 -4.87 15.99
C HIS A 198 15.85 -4.89 15.04
N GLU A 199 16.20 -3.75 14.44
CA GLU A 199 17.37 -3.63 13.57
C GLU A 199 18.67 -3.97 14.32
N ASP A 200 18.86 -3.43 15.52
CA ASP A 200 20.03 -3.69 16.39
C ASP A 200 20.19 -5.17 16.77
N ALA A 201 19.07 -5.89 16.86
CA ALA A 201 19.05 -7.30 17.24
C ALA A 201 19.16 -8.25 16.04
N THR A 202 19.24 -7.72 14.81
CA THR A 202 19.27 -8.51 13.58
C THR A 202 20.37 -8.06 12.64
N ALA A 203 20.66 -8.85 11.60
CA ALA A 203 21.68 -8.52 10.61
C ALA A 203 21.10 -8.23 9.22
N TRP A 204 19.77 -8.12 9.10
CA TRP A 204 19.09 -7.98 7.80
C TRP A 204 19.51 -6.71 7.05
N HIS A 205 19.84 -5.64 7.78
CA HIS A 205 20.34 -4.38 7.21
C HIS A 205 21.73 -4.52 6.53
N ARG A 206 22.44 -5.62 6.76
CA ARG A 206 23.76 -5.93 6.15
C ARG A 206 23.63 -6.80 4.90
N GLU A 207 22.42 -7.22 4.56
CA GLU A 207 22.17 -8.03 3.38
C GLU A 207 22.13 -7.13 2.15
N HIS A 208 22.95 -7.44 1.15
CA HIS A 208 23.00 -6.75 -0.12
C HIS A 208 22.55 -7.69 -1.24
N PRO A 209 21.80 -7.20 -2.24
CA PRO A 209 21.54 -8.00 -3.43
C PRO A 209 22.88 -8.32 -4.12
N PRO A 210 23.00 -9.49 -4.77
CA PRO A 210 24.18 -9.77 -5.58
C PRO A 210 24.33 -8.71 -6.67
N GLU A 211 25.56 -8.33 -6.98
CA GLU A 211 25.83 -7.41 -8.09
C GLU A 211 25.25 -8.01 -9.38
N PRO A 212 24.54 -7.20 -10.20
CA PRO A 212 24.02 -7.68 -11.47
C PRO A 212 25.19 -8.09 -12.38
N THR A 213 25.23 -9.36 -12.80
CA THR A 213 26.16 -9.84 -13.84
C THR A 213 25.61 -9.54 -15.24
N GLU A 214 26.45 -9.59 -16.29
CA GLU A 214 26.03 -9.46 -17.70
C GLU A 214 24.92 -10.46 -18.12
N THR A 215 24.77 -11.55 -17.38
CA THR A 215 23.74 -12.58 -17.55
C THR A 215 22.45 -12.31 -16.79
N THR A 216 22.35 -11.20 -16.04
CA THR A 216 21.16 -10.83 -15.27
C THR A 216 20.09 -10.29 -16.21
N PRO A 217 18.91 -10.95 -16.35
CA PRO A 217 17.86 -10.49 -17.23
C PRO A 217 17.42 -9.06 -16.88
N GLY A 218 17.43 -8.15 -17.86
CA GLY A 218 16.99 -6.76 -17.70
C GLY A 218 18.08 -5.75 -17.32
N VAL A 219 19.34 -6.18 -17.16
CA VAL A 219 20.47 -5.24 -17.08
C VAL A 219 20.80 -4.75 -18.49
N VAL A 220 20.28 -3.58 -18.84
CA VAL A 220 20.81 -2.82 -19.98
C VAL A 220 22.06 -2.12 -19.48
N ALA A 221 23.23 -2.51 -20.00
CA ALA A 221 24.44 -1.72 -19.78
C ALA A 221 24.16 -0.30 -20.28
N ILE A 222 24.08 0.66 -19.35
CA ILE A 222 24.03 2.08 -19.71
C ILE A 222 25.46 2.45 -20.11
N PRO A 223 25.68 2.97 -21.34
CA PRO A 223 27.02 3.32 -21.83
C PRO A 223 27.69 4.42 -21.00
#